data_AF-A0A840J0P0-F1
#
_entry.id   AF-A0A840J0P0-F1
#
_cell.length_a   1.000
_cell.length_b   1.000
_cell.length_c   1.000
_cell.angle_alpha   90.00
_cell.angle_beta   90.00
_cell.angle_gamma   90.00
#
_symmetry.space_group_name_H-M   'P 1'
#
loop_
_entity.id
_entity.type
_entity.pdbx_description
1 polymer ?
#
loop_
_entity_poly.entity_id
_entity_poly.type
_entity_poly.pdbx_seq_one_letter_code
_entity_poly.pdbx_strand_id
1 'polypeptide(L)'
;MVQDSGSAVRGDYLTRQRHALAGALRHGKGKRSYQLAEHLSAEGEVHRADVLAATTLFLACRAVREGDAEAATRFTRRLRRMDKGSVELVHQLMWLETGREQGWLPRPQYDALLAYARREKRFDLALRAVPIQAREAEASGWWAELEHQLGPWN
;
A
#
# COMPACT_ATOMS: atom_id res chain seq x y z
N MET A 1 -27.24 -15.99 29.64
CA MET A 1 -26.43 -15.03 28.88
C MET A 1 -25.04 -15.63 28.71
N VAL A 2 -24.78 -16.31 27.59
CA VAL A 2 -23.43 -16.76 27.24
C VAL A 2 -22.77 -15.57 26.57
N GLN A 3 -21.74 -15.02 27.21
CA GLN A 3 -20.95 -13.91 26.66
C GLN A 3 -20.19 -14.40 25.43
N ASP A 4 -20.26 -13.59 24.38
CA ASP A 4 -19.68 -13.78 23.06
C ASP A 4 -18.16 -13.57 23.09
N SER A 5 -17.45 -14.47 23.80
CA SER A 5 -15.99 -14.43 23.96
C SER A 5 -15.25 -14.77 22.66
N GLY A 6 -15.94 -15.34 21.66
CA GLY A 6 -15.35 -15.71 20.36
C GLY A 6 -15.05 -14.51 19.47
N SER A 7 -15.91 -13.48 19.51
CA SER A 7 -15.74 -12.23 18.76
C SER A 7 -14.48 -11.46 19.16
N ALA A 8 -14.26 -11.29 20.48
CA ALA A 8 -13.10 -10.55 21.00
C ALA A 8 -11.77 -11.28 20.73
N VAL A 9 -11.73 -12.61 20.93
CA VAL A 9 -10.54 -13.43 20.66
C VAL A 9 -10.19 -13.48 19.17
N ARG A 10 -11.21 -13.53 18.29
CA ARG A 10 -11.03 -13.44 16.84
C ARG A 10 -10.52 -12.06 16.43
N GLY A 11 -11.04 -10.98 17.01
CA GLY A 11 -10.58 -9.61 16.77
C GLY A 11 -9.10 -9.41 17.16
N ASP A 12 -8.70 -9.92 18.32
CA ASP A 12 -7.31 -9.86 18.79
C ASP A 12 -6.36 -10.67 17.90
N TYR A 13 -6.80 -11.85 17.44
CA TYR A 13 -6.04 -12.68 16.54
C TYR A 13 -5.82 -12.01 15.17
N LEU A 14 -6.88 -11.51 14.53
CA LEU A 14 -6.81 -10.85 13.23
C LEU A 14 -5.96 -9.59 13.30
N THR A 15 -6.07 -8.83 14.38
CA THR A 15 -5.21 -7.65 14.63
C THR A 15 -3.73 -8.03 14.67
N ARG A 16 -3.37 -9.11 15.37
CA ARG A 16 -1.99 -9.63 15.38
C ARG A 16 -1.52 -10.07 14.00
N GLN A 17 -2.36 -10.75 13.23
CA GLN A 17 -2.00 -11.19 11.87
C GLN A 17 -1.79 -10.00 10.91
N ARG A 18 -2.60 -8.95 11.01
CA ARG A 18 -2.43 -7.71 10.24
C ARG A 18 -1.11 -7.00 10.59
N HIS A 19 -0.77 -6.93 11.88
CA HIS A 19 0.53 -6.39 12.31
C HIS A 19 1.71 -7.25 11.84
N ALA A 20 1.57 -8.58 11.87
CA ALA A 20 2.58 -9.49 11.36
C ALA A 20 2.78 -9.35 9.85
N LEU A 21 1.70 -9.17 9.08
CA LEU A 21 1.76 -8.92 7.64
C LEU A 21 2.46 -7.59 7.34
N ALA A 22 2.07 -6.51 8.03
CA ALA A 22 2.71 -5.21 7.90
C ALA A 22 4.21 -5.28 8.25
N GLY A 23 4.57 -6.03 9.29
CA GLY A 23 5.96 -6.32 9.64
C GLY A 23 6.68 -7.10 8.54
N ALA A 24 6.08 -8.16 8.00
CA ALA A 24 6.68 -8.97 6.94
C ALA A 24 6.91 -8.16 5.65
N LEU A 25 5.95 -7.30 5.28
CA LEU A 25 6.08 -6.38 4.15
C LEU A 25 7.23 -5.39 4.38
N ARG A 26 7.27 -4.71 5.54
CA ARG A 26 8.34 -3.75 5.87
C ARG A 26 9.74 -4.36 5.84
N HIS A 27 9.89 -5.62 6.22
CA HIS A 27 11.18 -6.32 6.23
C HIS A 27 11.44 -7.14 4.95
N GLY A 28 10.59 -7.03 3.92
CA GLY A 28 10.76 -7.75 2.65
C GLY A 28 10.67 -9.27 2.74
N LYS A 29 9.97 -9.83 3.73
CA LYS A 29 9.83 -11.28 3.93
C LYS A 29 8.75 -11.87 3.01
N GLY A 30 9.00 -11.85 1.69
CA GLY A 30 8.02 -12.17 0.64
C GLY A 30 7.23 -13.47 0.82
N LYS A 31 7.87 -14.58 1.19
CA LYS A 31 7.18 -15.87 1.44
C LYS A 31 6.23 -15.77 2.64
N ARG A 32 6.65 -15.09 3.70
CA ARG A 32 5.87 -14.93 4.94
C ARG A 32 4.73 -13.93 4.75
N SER A 33 4.95 -12.81 4.06
CA SER A 33 3.87 -11.86 3.74
C SER A 33 2.80 -12.50 2.88
N TYR A 34 3.19 -13.33 1.92
CA TYR A 34 2.26 -14.09 1.09
C TYR A 34 1.40 -15.07 1.89
N GLN A 35 2.01 -15.88 2.77
CA GLN A 35 1.28 -16.83 3.63
C GLN A 35 0.31 -16.13 4.58
N LEU A 36 0.73 -15.02 5.18
CA LEU A 36 -0.13 -14.21 6.07
C LEU A 36 -1.31 -13.59 5.31
N ALA A 37 -1.10 -13.20 4.06
CA ALA A 37 -2.14 -12.67 3.20
C ALA A 37 -3.12 -13.73 2.70
N GLU A 38 -2.65 -14.92 2.34
CA GLU A 38 -3.56 -16.04 2.02
C GLU A 38 -4.44 -16.37 3.21
N HIS A 39 -3.85 -16.38 4.41
CA HIS A 39 -4.61 -16.60 5.64
C HIS A 39 -5.64 -15.49 5.90
N LEU A 40 -5.25 -14.21 5.83
CA LEU A 40 -6.19 -13.10 5.98
C LEU A 40 -7.26 -13.04 4.86
N SER A 41 -6.91 -13.47 3.65
CA SER A 41 -7.85 -13.58 2.53
C SER A 41 -8.88 -14.69 2.75
N ALA A 42 -8.48 -15.83 3.31
CA ALA A 42 -9.40 -16.90 3.67
C ALA A 42 -10.38 -16.48 4.77
N GLU A 43 -9.96 -15.58 5.66
CA GLU A 43 -10.80 -14.97 6.70
C GLU A 43 -11.69 -13.81 6.17
N GLY A 44 -11.52 -13.42 4.90
CA GLY A 44 -12.28 -12.34 4.24
C GLY A 44 -11.74 -10.92 4.45
N GLU A 45 -10.57 -10.78 5.08
CA GLU A 45 -10.04 -9.48 5.55
C GLU A 45 -9.13 -8.78 4.54
N VAL A 46 -8.48 -9.51 3.63
CA VAL A 46 -7.49 -8.96 2.69
C VAL A 46 -7.58 -9.64 1.33
N HIS A 47 -7.65 -8.90 0.23
CA HIS A 47 -7.59 -9.51 -1.09
C HIS A 47 -6.15 -9.92 -1.44
N ARG A 48 -5.97 -11.15 -1.92
CA ARG A 48 -4.66 -11.68 -2.36
C ARG A 48 -3.98 -10.80 -3.42
N ALA A 49 -4.77 -10.21 -4.31
CA ALA A 49 -4.26 -9.33 -5.36
C ALA A 49 -3.63 -8.05 -4.78
N ASP A 50 -4.25 -7.43 -3.77
CA ASP A 50 -3.72 -6.26 -3.06
C ASP A 50 -2.37 -6.55 -2.43
N VAL A 51 -2.20 -7.71 -1.78
CA VAL A 51 -0.94 -8.05 -1.13
C VAL A 51 0.16 -8.32 -2.15
N LEU A 52 -0.17 -9.01 -3.24
CA LEU A 52 0.79 -9.22 -4.31
C LEU A 52 1.22 -7.88 -4.92
N ALA A 53 0.30 -6.92 -5.07
CA ALA A 53 0.61 -5.60 -5.59
C ALA A 53 1.50 -4.83 -4.60
N ALA A 54 1.14 -4.81 -3.32
CA ALA A 54 1.91 -4.17 -2.26
C ALA A 54 3.32 -4.75 -2.13
N THR A 55 3.43 -6.09 -2.17
CA THR A 55 4.72 -6.79 -2.09
C THR A 55 5.56 -6.50 -3.34
N THR A 56 4.96 -6.54 -4.53
CA THR A 56 5.68 -6.27 -5.78
C THR A 56 6.18 -4.83 -5.83
N LEU A 57 5.36 -3.87 -5.41
CA LEU A 57 5.80 -2.48 -5.30
C LEU A 57 6.90 -2.30 -4.27
N PHE A 58 6.78 -2.89 -3.09
CA PHE A 58 7.83 -2.85 -2.06
C PHE A 58 9.17 -3.40 -2.60
N LEU A 59 9.13 -4.51 -3.33
CA LEU A 59 10.33 -5.09 -3.94
C LEU A 59 10.92 -4.19 -5.03
N ALA A 60 10.07 -3.51 -5.83
CA ALA A 60 10.53 -2.48 -6.76
C ALA A 60 11.23 -1.33 -6.02
N CYS A 61 10.63 -0.81 -4.93
CA CYS A 61 11.21 0.23 -4.10
C CYS A 61 12.56 -0.17 -3.50
N ARG A 62 12.63 -1.39 -2.98
CA ARG A 62 13.87 -1.94 -2.43
C ARG A 62 14.96 -2.04 -3.50
N ALA A 63 14.62 -2.56 -4.68
CA ALA A 63 15.57 -2.70 -5.78
C ALA A 63 16.14 -1.34 -6.23
N VAL A 64 15.30 -0.30 -6.34
CA VAL A 64 15.77 1.07 -6.63
C VAL A 64 16.73 1.56 -5.55
N ARG A 65 16.39 1.39 -4.27
CA ARG A 65 17.25 1.80 -3.15
C ARG A 65 18.58 1.05 -3.08
N GLU A 66 18.61 -0.19 -3.55
CA GLU A 66 19.82 -1.02 -3.63
C GLU A 66 20.61 -0.78 -4.94
N GLY A 67 20.10 0.06 -5.85
CA GLY A 67 20.73 0.32 -7.15
C GLY A 67 20.57 -0.81 -8.18
N ASP A 68 19.69 -1.79 -7.92
CA ASP A 68 19.40 -2.91 -8.83
C ASP A 68 18.31 -2.53 -9.85
N ALA A 69 18.75 -1.87 -10.93
CA ALA A 69 17.86 -1.41 -12.00
C ALA A 69 17.13 -2.55 -12.73
N GLU A 70 17.74 -3.74 -12.85
CA GLU A 70 17.12 -4.89 -13.50
C GLU A 70 15.96 -5.43 -12.66
N ALA A 71 16.18 -5.63 -11.36
CA ALA A 71 15.13 -6.05 -10.45
C ALA A 71 14.01 -5.01 -10.34
N ALA A 72 14.36 -3.72 -10.25
CA ALA A 72 13.37 -2.63 -10.24
C ALA A 72 12.49 -2.67 -11.49
N THR A 73 13.10 -2.81 -12.67
CA THR A 73 12.39 -2.95 -13.95
C THR A 73 11.49 -4.18 -13.97
N ARG A 74 12.00 -5.33 -13.51
CA ARG A 74 11.26 -6.61 -13.48
C ARG A 74 10.03 -6.52 -12.57
N PHE A 75 10.17 -5.98 -11.36
CA PHE A 75 9.05 -5.84 -10.42
C PHE A 75 8.04 -4.81 -10.91
N THR A 76 8.49 -3.71 -11.50
CA THR A 76 7.60 -2.70 -12.09
C THR A 76 6.79 -3.26 -13.25
N ARG A 77 7.42 -3.98 -14.18
CA ARG A 77 6.71 -4.67 -15.27
C ARG A 77 5.72 -5.71 -14.74
N ARG A 78 6.08 -6.41 -13.66
CA ARG A 78 5.18 -7.35 -13.00
C ARG A 78 3.97 -6.62 -12.42
N LEU A 79 4.17 -5.53 -11.70
CA LEU A 79 3.11 -4.72 -11.10
C LEU A 79 2.12 -4.22 -12.16
N ARG A 80 2.60 -3.75 -13.31
CA ARG A 80 1.75 -3.31 -14.44
C ARG A 80 0.88 -4.41 -15.06
N ARG A 81 1.23 -5.69 -14.88
CA ARG A 81 0.43 -6.83 -15.36
C ARG A 81 -0.59 -7.33 -14.33
N MET A 82 -0.65 -6.70 -13.16
CA MET A 82 -1.56 -7.08 -12.10
C MET A 82 -2.93 -6.43 -12.26
N ASP A 83 -3.87 -6.85 -11.41
CA ASP A 83 -5.18 -6.24 -11.32
C ASP A 83 -5.08 -4.72 -11.09
N LYS A 84 -5.79 -3.95 -11.93
CA LYS A 84 -5.70 -2.49 -11.94
C LYS A 84 -6.17 -1.88 -10.63
N GLY A 85 -7.24 -2.41 -10.03
CA GLY A 85 -7.76 -1.91 -8.76
C GLY A 85 -6.78 -2.10 -7.61
N SER A 86 -6.13 -3.26 -7.57
CA SER A 86 -5.08 -3.58 -6.58
C SER A 86 -3.85 -2.69 -6.73
N VAL A 87 -3.41 -2.43 -7.98
CA VAL A 87 -2.28 -1.54 -8.26
C VAL A 87 -2.62 -0.10 -7.88
N GLU A 88 -3.81 0.38 -8.27
CA GLU A 88 -4.28 1.71 -7.92
C GLU A 88 -4.35 1.89 -6.39
N LEU A 89 -4.96 0.94 -5.66
CA LEU A 89 -5.01 0.96 -4.19
C LEU A 89 -3.61 1.14 -3.59
N VAL A 90 -2.65 0.34 -4.02
CA VAL A 90 -1.31 0.37 -3.45
C VAL A 90 -0.60 1.68 -3.75
N HIS A 91 -0.83 2.30 -4.92
CA HIS A 91 -0.32 3.65 -5.20
C HIS A 91 -0.94 4.70 -4.27
N GLN A 92 -2.26 4.65 -4.08
CA GLN A 92 -2.93 5.58 -3.16
C GLN A 92 -2.40 5.44 -1.72
N LEU A 93 -2.14 4.20 -1.29
CA LEU A 93 -1.51 3.95 0.01
C LEU A 93 -0.08 4.53 0.08
N MET A 94 0.70 4.44 -1.00
CA MET A 94 2.03 5.03 -1.05
C MET A 94 2.01 6.55 -1.02
N TRP A 95 1.09 7.21 -1.73
CA TRP A 95 0.91 8.66 -1.60
C TRP A 95 0.49 9.04 -0.19
N LEU A 96 -0.44 8.29 0.42
CA LEU A 96 -0.85 8.54 1.79
C LEU A 96 0.32 8.42 2.78
N GLU A 97 1.16 7.39 2.68
CA GLU A 97 2.35 7.26 3.54
C GLU A 97 3.38 8.36 3.27
N THR A 98 3.65 8.67 2.00
CA THR A 98 4.55 9.78 1.60
C THR A 98 4.07 11.11 2.20
N GLY A 99 2.77 11.39 2.07
CA GLY A 99 2.18 12.61 2.62
C GLY A 99 2.18 12.67 4.14
N ARG A 100 2.06 11.53 4.81
CA ARG A 100 2.21 11.45 6.28
C ARG A 100 3.66 11.67 6.73
N GLU A 101 4.63 11.15 5.99
CA GLU A 101 6.05 11.33 6.28
C GLU A 101 6.48 12.79 6.07
N GLN A 102 6.02 13.43 4.99
CA GLN A 102 6.39 14.80 4.64
C GLN A 102 5.51 15.86 5.30
N GLY A 103 4.30 15.50 5.74
CA GLY A 103 3.25 16.42 6.18
C GLY A 103 2.51 17.13 5.05
N TRP A 104 2.84 16.83 3.79
CA TRP A 104 2.24 17.45 2.61
C TRP A 104 2.30 16.52 1.38
N LEU A 105 1.46 16.79 0.39
CA LEU A 105 1.49 16.18 -0.94
C LEU A 105 1.28 17.24 -2.03
N PRO A 106 1.82 17.02 -3.25
CA PRO A 106 1.40 17.76 -4.43
C PRO A 106 -0.12 17.73 -4.58
N ARG A 107 -0.72 18.89 -4.86
CA ARG A 107 -2.17 19.04 -4.99
C ARG A 107 -2.81 18.02 -5.95
N PRO A 108 -2.25 17.73 -7.13
CA PRO A 108 -2.81 16.69 -8.01
C PRO A 108 -2.87 15.29 -7.37
N GLN A 109 -1.85 14.93 -6.57
CA GLN A 109 -1.80 13.63 -5.89
C GLN A 109 -2.79 13.59 -4.72
N TYR A 110 -2.89 14.67 -3.95
CA TYR A 110 -3.84 14.79 -2.85
C TYR A 110 -5.29 14.72 -3.35
N ASP A 111 -5.62 15.43 -4.43
CA ASP A 111 -6.97 15.43 -4.99
C ASP A 111 -7.32 14.06 -5.60
N ALA A 112 -6.37 13.40 -6.25
CA ALA A 112 -6.53 12.03 -6.76
C ALA A 112 -6.77 11.01 -5.63
N LEU A 113 -6.05 11.15 -4.51
CA LEU A 113 -6.24 10.32 -3.31
C LEU A 113 -7.66 10.48 -2.73
N LEU A 114 -8.15 11.72 -2.63
CA LEU A 114 -9.52 11.97 -2.15
C LEU A 114 -10.58 11.48 -3.15
N ALA A 115 -10.35 11.66 -4.45
CA ALA A 115 -11.24 11.16 -5.49
C ALA A 115 -11.36 9.63 -5.45
N TYR A 116 -10.22 8.93 -5.31
CA TYR A 116 -10.18 7.49 -5.12
C TYR A 116 -10.93 7.07 -3.86
N ALA A 117 -10.62 7.70 -2.72
CA ALA A 117 -11.25 7.37 -1.44
C ALA A 117 -12.77 7.50 -1.50
N ARG A 118 -13.28 8.52 -2.21
CA ARG A 118 -14.71 8.73 -2.41
C ARG A 118 -15.32 7.67 -3.34
N ARG A 119 -14.66 7.36 -4.46
CA ARG A 119 -15.14 6.38 -5.45
C ARG A 119 -15.24 4.97 -4.87
N GLU A 120 -14.21 4.55 -4.14
CA GLU A 120 -14.14 3.22 -3.51
C GLU A 120 -14.78 3.16 -2.12
N LYS A 121 -15.42 4.25 -1.66
CA LYS A 121 -16.03 4.37 -0.32
C LYS A 121 -15.05 4.07 0.84
N ARG A 122 -13.77 4.39 0.63
CA ARG A 122 -12.66 4.22 1.58
C ARG A 122 -12.50 5.46 2.46
N PHE A 123 -13.49 5.71 3.31
CA PHE A 123 -13.49 6.85 4.24
C PHE A 123 -12.29 6.81 5.20
N ASP A 124 -11.72 5.64 5.47
CA ASP A 124 -10.49 5.46 6.23
C ASP A 124 -9.31 6.20 5.58
N LEU A 125 -9.19 6.17 4.25
CA LEU A 125 -8.13 6.87 3.52
C LEU A 125 -8.33 8.39 3.58
N ALA A 126 -9.57 8.84 3.40
CA ALA A 126 -9.91 10.27 3.48
C ALA A 126 -9.59 10.85 4.86
N LEU A 127 -9.98 10.17 5.94
CA LEU A 127 -9.68 10.60 7.31
C LEU A 127 -8.18 10.64 7.60
N ARG A 128 -7.43 9.65 7.10
CA ARG A 128 -5.97 9.61 7.24
C ARG A 128 -5.26 10.68 6.40
N ALA A 129 -5.90 11.22 5.37
CA ALA A 129 -5.37 12.29 4.53
C ALA A 129 -5.58 13.69 5.13
N VAL A 130 -6.54 13.87 6.05
CA VAL A 130 -6.83 15.16 6.72
C VAL A 130 -5.60 15.91 7.25
N PRO A 131 -4.63 15.27 7.95
CA PRO A 131 -3.47 15.99 8.45
C PRO A 131 -2.45 16.39 7.37
N ILE A 132 -2.62 15.96 6.12
CA ILE A 132 -1.68 16.19 5.02
C ILE A 132 -2.07 17.49 4.30
N GLN A 133 -1.10 18.39 4.12
CA GLN A 133 -1.33 19.63 3.38
C GLN A 133 -1.22 19.41 1.87
N ALA A 134 -2.22 19.83 1.10
CA ALA A 134 -2.10 19.94 -0.36
C ALA A 134 -1.26 21.17 -0.73
N ARG A 135 -0.23 21.01 -1.58
CA ARG A 135 0.66 22.10 -2.01
C ARG A 135 0.81 22.15 -3.52
N GLU A 136 0.95 23.37 -4.05
CA GLU A 136 1.39 23.63 -5.43
C GLU A 136 2.91 23.48 -5.50
N ALA A 137 3.39 22.25 -5.38
CA ALA A 137 4.81 21.90 -5.40
C ALA A 137 5.01 20.59 -6.15
N GLU A 138 6.17 20.44 -6.77
CA GLU A 138 6.56 19.18 -7.42
C GLU A 138 6.71 18.06 -6.38
N ALA A 139 6.39 16.83 -6.80
CA ALA A 139 6.64 15.66 -5.97
C ALA A 139 8.13 15.57 -5.64
N SER A 140 8.46 15.34 -4.37
CA SER A 140 9.85 15.29 -3.90
C SER A 140 10.09 14.11 -2.97
N GLY A 141 11.35 13.72 -2.82
CA GLY A 141 11.77 12.58 -2.03
C GLY A 141 11.79 11.25 -2.78
N TRP A 142 12.21 10.19 -2.07
CA TRP A 142 12.53 8.89 -2.66
C TRP A 142 11.36 8.23 -3.43
N TRP A 143 10.11 8.48 -3.01
CA TRP A 143 8.94 7.96 -3.71
C TRP A 143 8.70 8.69 -5.04
N ALA A 144 8.88 10.01 -5.08
CA ALA A 144 8.75 10.79 -6.30
C ALA A 144 9.85 10.43 -7.32
N GLU A 145 11.08 10.24 -6.85
CA GLU A 145 12.19 9.74 -7.68
C GLU A 145 11.86 8.37 -8.27
N LEU A 146 11.27 7.49 -7.46
CA LEU A 146 10.85 6.18 -7.91
C LEU A 146 9.71 6.26 -8.92
N GLU A 147 8.65 7.03 -8.67
CA GLU A 147 7.57 7.24 -9.66
C GLU A 147 8.12 7.79 -10.98
N HIS A 148 9.09 8.71 -10.93
CA HIS A 148 9.74 9.25 -12.11
C HIS A 148 10.54 8.18 -12.87
N GLN A 149 11.36 7.40 -12.16
CA GLN A 149 12.15 6.31 -12.76
C GLN A 149 11.28 5.19 -13.33
N LEU A 150 10.14 4.93 -12.70
CA LEU A 150 9.19 3.91 -13.14
C LEU A 150 8.28 4.40 -14.26
N GLY A 151 8.23 5.71 -14.54
CA GLY A 151 7.43 6.31 -15.60
C GLY A 151 5.92 6.29 -15.32
N PRO A 152 5.12 6.95 -16.18
CA PRO A 152 3.67 7.04 -15.99
C PRO A 152 3.01 5.66 -16.01
N TRP A 153 2.09 5.46 -15.07
CA TRP A 153 1.32 4.22 -14.88
C TRP A 153 0.02 4.30 -15.68
N ASN A 154 0.11 4.15 -17.01
CA ASN A 154 -1.05 4.15 -17.92
C ASN A 154 -1.41 2.74 -18.38
#